data_AF-A0A3S4I4B1-F1
#
_entry.id   AF-A0A3S4I4B1-F1
#
_cell.length_a   1.000
_cell.length_b   1.000
_cell.length_c   1.000
_cell.angle_alpha   90.00
_cell.angle_beta   90.00
_cell.angle_gamma   90.00
#
_symmetry.space_group_name_H-M   'P 1'
#
loop_
_entity.id
_entity.type
_entity.pdbx_description
1 polymer ?
#
loop_
_entity_poly.entity_id
_entity_poly.type
_entity_poly.pdbx_seq_one_letter_code
_entity_poly.pdbx_strand_id
1 'polypeptide(L)'
;MANPKLQRVEPHRFGSTLGHYGVGYGPYVQLPFYGSFTLREDGGDMADTLYPVLSWLTWPMSIGKWTIEGIETRAQLLDSDGLLRQSSDPYILVREAYFQRHDFIANGGKLKPQENPNAQAIQDDLKEIDSE
;
A
#
# COMPACT_ATOMS: atom_id res chain seq x y z
N MET A 1 -29.36 0.58 -9.05
CA MET A 1 -28.36 0.60 -7.96
C MET A 1 -27.21 -0.33 -8.37
N ALA A 2 -25.96 0.11 -8.28
CA ALA A 2 -24.81 -0.72 -8.70
C ALA A 2 -24.63 -1.92 -7.76
N ASN A 3 -24.23 -3.08 -8.29
CA ASN A 3 -24.02 -4.30 -7.50
C ASN A 3 -22.83 -4.08 -6.55
N PRO A 4 -23.00 -4.23 -5.22
CA PRO A 4 -21.92 -4.02 -4.25
C PRO A 4 -20.71 -4.94 -4.48
N LYS A 5 -20.91 -6.11 -5.14
CA LYS A 5 -19.82 -7.04 -5.47
C LYS A 5 -18.97 -6.64 -6.68
N LEU A 6 -19.40 -5.64 -7.45
CA LEU A 6 -18.72 -5.18 -8.68
C LEU A 6 -18.14 -3.77 -8.51
N GLN A 7 -17.99 -3.30 -7.27
CA GLN A 7 -17.35 -2.02 -6.99
C GLN A 7 -15.85 -2.12 -7.28
N ARG A 8 -15.27 -1.03 -7.81
CA ARG A 8 -13.84 -0.95 -8.04
C ARG A 8 -13.11 -0.98 -6.70
N VAL A 9 -12.16 -1.88 -6.58
CA VAL A 9 -11.23 -1.99 -5.44
C VAL A 9 -9.79 -1.87 -5.93
N GLU A 10 -8.87 -1.71 -4.99
CA GLU A 10 -7.45 -1.71 -5.28
C GLU A 10 -7.01 -3.08 -5.83
N PRO A 11 -6.11 -3.13 -6.83
CA PRO A 11 -5.72 -4.39 -7.44
C PRO A 11 -4.90 -5.27 -6.49
N HIS A 12 -5.26 -6.54 -6.40
CA HIS A 12 -4.42 -7.59 -5.83
C HIS A 12 -3.63 -8.26 -6.95
N ARG A 13 -2.32 -8.07 -6.95
CA ARG A 13 -1.37 -8.55 -7.96
C ARG A 13 -0.42 -9.59 -7.38
N PHE A 14 0.48 -10.13 -8.21
CA PHE A 14 1.41 -11.16 -7.76
C PHE A 14 2.24 -10.75 -6.54
N GLY A 15 2.67 -9.49 -6.39
CA GLY A 15 3.37 -9.01 -5.20
C GLY A 15 2.57 -9.21 -3.91
N SER A 16 1.27 -8.87 -3.95
CA SER A 16 0.36 -9.11 -2.83
C SER A 16 0.15 -10.59 -2.53
N THR A 17 0.19 -11.47 -3.56
CA THR A 17 0.11 -12.92 -3.34
C THR A 17 1.37 -13.45 -2.65
N LEU A 18 2.56 -12.96 -3.02
CA LEU A 18 3.81 -13.28 -2.34
C LEU A 18 3.76 -12.83 -0.87
N GLY A 19 3.25 -11.62 -0.62
CA GLY A 19 3.03 -11.11 0.73
C GLY A 19 2.04 -11.95 1.55
N HIS A 20 0.96 -12.41 0.93
CA HIS A 20 -0.01 -13.30 1.55
C HIS A 20 0.61 -14.63 2.00
N TYR A 21 1.53 -15.18 1.21
CA TYR A 21 2.29 -16.39 1.53
C TYR A 21 3.52 -16.13 2.42
N GLY A 22 3.69 -14.92 2.97
CA GLY A 22 4.73 -14.61 3.94
C GLY A 22 6.11 -14.32 3.35
N VAL A 23 6.21 -14.06 2.05
CA VAL A 23 7.46 -13.59 1.44
C VAL A 23 7.74 -12.16 1.93
N GLY A 24 8.96 -11.94 2.42
CA GLY A 24 9.40 -10.62 2.88
C GLY A 24 9.57 -9.62 1.73
N TYR A 25 9.50 -8.32 2.03
CA TYR A 25 9.63 -7.24 1.04
C TYR A 25 11.00 -7.17 0.36
N GLY A 26 12.06 -7.58 1.06
CA GLY A 26 13.44 -7.29 0.68
C GLY A 26 13.82 -5.83 1.02
N PRO A 27 14.86 -5.27 0.38
CA PRO A 27 15.24 -3.88 0.61
C PRO A 27 14.19 -2.92 0.05
N TYR A 28 13.88 -1.88 0.84
CA TYR A 28 13.16 -0.70 0.35
C TYR A 28 14.14 0.21 -0.38
N VAL A 29 13.81 0.57 -1.61
CA VAL A 29 14.59 1.55 -2.38
C VAL A 29 13.69 2.67 -2.86
N GLN A 30 14.20 3.90 -2.78
CA GLN A 30 13.56 5.08 -3.35
C GLN A 30 14.24 5.39 -4.69
N LEU A 31 13.53 5.16 -5.78
CA LEU A 31 14.04 5.37 -7.13
C LEU A 31 13.73 6.78 -7.63
N PRO A 32 14.65 7.44 -8.36
CA PRO A 32 14.37 8.71 -9.00
C PRO A 32 13.24 8.53 -10.04
N PHE A 33 12.33 9.50 -10.11
CA PHE A 33 11.13 9.54 -10.95
C PHE A 33 10.05 8.48 -10.66
N TYR A 34 10.42 7.30 -10.17
CA TYR A 34 9.47 6.21 -9.89
C TYR A 34 8.82 6.35 -8.52
N GLY A 35 9.62 6.56 -7.47
CA GLY A 35 9.12 6.61 -6.09
C GLY A 35 9.59 5.42 -5.24
N SER A 36 8.72 4.96 -4.34
CA SER A 36 8.95 3.80 -3.48
C SER A 36 8.95 2.50 -4.30
N PHE A 37 9.92 1.62 -4.05
CA PHE A 37 10.02 0.34 -4.75
C PHE A 37 10.51 -0.76 -3.79
N THR A 38 9.89 -1.93 -3.88
CA THR A 38 10.41 -3.17 -3.26
C THR A 38 10.48 -4.30 -4.28
N LEU A 39 11.41 -5.24 -4.05
CA LEU A 39 11.57 -6.40 -4.94
C LEU A 39 10.32 -7.30 -4.93
N ARG A 40 9.64 -7.40 -3.78
CA ARG A 40 8.44 -8.24 -3.65
C ARG A 40 7.23 -7.62 -4.34
N GLU A 41 6.91 -6.36 -4.06
CA GLU A 41 5.68 -5.74 -4.57
C GLU A 41 5.89 -5.33 -6.04
N ASP A 42 6.72 -4.32 -6.28
CA ASP A 42 6.87 -3.73 -7.61
C ASP A 42 7.56 -4.69 -8.59
N GLY A 43 8.56 -5.44 -8.12
CA GLY A 43 9.20 -6.49 -8.89
C GLY A 43 8.30 -7.71 -9.11
N GLY A 44 7.57 -8.15 -8.09
CA GLY A 44 6.63 -9.26 -8.18
C GLY A 44 5.46 -8.97 -9.11
N ASP A 45 4.91 -7.75 -9.05
CA ASP A 45 3.81 -7.30 -9.90
C ASP A 45 4.16 -7.30 -11.40
N MET A 46 5.44 -7.27 -11.76
CA MET A 46 5.87 -7.45 -13.16
C MET A 46 5.56 -8.86 -13.68
N ALA A 47 5.45 -9.87 -12.82
CA ALA A 47 5.05 -11.23 -13.22
C ALA A 47 3.66 -11.25 -13.88
N ASP A 48 2.78 -10.30 -13.51
CA ASP A 48 1.44 -10.19 -14.10
C ASP A 48 1.45 -9.73 -15.56
N THR A 49 2.60 -9.26 -16.06
CA THR A 49 2.76 -8.91 -17.48
C THR A 49 3.05 -10.13 -18.37
N LEU A 50 3.24 -11.32 -17.79
CA LEU A 50 3.52 -12.56 -18.53
C LEU A 50 2.25 -13.23 -19.08
N TYR A 51 1.06 -12.85 -18.59
CA TYR A 51 -0.21 -13.43 -19.00
C TYR A 51 -1.23 -12.34 -19.41
N PRO A 52 -2.25 -12.68 -20.24
CA PRO A 52 -3.28 -11.72 -20.63
C PRO A 52 -4.09 -11.21 -19.43
N VAL A 53 -4.52 -9.95 -19.39
CA VAL A 53 -4.51 -8.95 -20.48
C VAL A 53 -3.33 -7.99 -20.46
N LEU A 54 -2.53 -7.97 -19.39
CA LEU A 54 -1.40 -7.04 -19.28
C LEU A 54 -0.31 -7.36 -20.30
N SER A 55 -0.15 -8.63 -20.68
CA SER A 55 0.80 -9.05 -21.73
C SER A 55 0.48 -8.49 -23.12
N TRP A 56 -0.73 -7.97 -23.36
CA TRP A 56 -1.11 -7.36 -24.64
C TRP A 56 -0.64 -5.91 -24.77
N LEU A 57 -0.22 -5.27 -23.68
CA LEU A 57 0.29 -3.91 -23.72
C LEU A 57 1.71 -3.89 -24.28
N THR A 58 1.93 -3.07 -25.30
CA THR A 58 3.30 -2.75 -25.75
C THR A 58 4.02 -1.92 -24.68
N TRP A 59 5.35 -1.93 -24.70
CA TRP A 59 6.14 -1.17 -23.73
C TRP A 59 5.77 0.33 -23.67
N PRO A 60 5.56 1.05 -24.80
CA PRO A 60 5.06 2.42 -24.76
C PRO A 60 3.67 2.57 -24.11
N MET A 61 2.77 1.59 -24.32
CA MET A 61 1.44 1.60 -23.69
C MET A 61 1.53 1.41 -22.18
N SER A 62 2.42 0.53 -21.71
CA SER A 62 2.66 0.31 -20.28
C SER A 62 3.20 1.57 -19.59
N ILE A 63 4.13 2.28 -20.24
CA ILE A 63 4.61 3.58 -19.76
C ILE A 63 3.48 4.60 -19.75
N GLY A 64 2.72 4.72 -20.84
CA GLY A 64 1.58 5.63 -20.92
C GLY A 64 0.54 5.39 -19.83
N LYS A 65 0.22 4.11 -19.56
CA LYS A 65 -0.66 3.72 -18.45
C LYS A 65 -0.11 4.19 -17.10
N TRP A 66 1.15 3.88 -16.80
CA TRP A 66 1.80 4.28 -15.55
C TRP A 66 1.83 5.81 -15.38
N THR A 67 2.15 6.54 -16.45
CA THR A 67 2.17 8.01 -16.43
C THR A 67 0.80 8.62 -16.15
N ILE A 68 -0.26 8.14 -16.83
CA ILE A 68 -1.61 8.67 -16.63
C ILE A 68 -2.12 8.36 -15.22
N GLU A 69 -1.94 7.12 -14.74
CA GLU A 69 -2.31 6.75 -13.37
C GLU A 69 -1.54 7.56 -12.32
N GLY A 70 -0.25 7.82 -12.56
CA GLY A 70 0.58 8.64 -11.70
C GLY A 70 0.13 10.11 -11.65
N ILE A 71 -0.19 10.71 -12.80
CA ILE A 71 -0.71 12.09 -12.87
C ILE A 71 -2.05 12.19 -12.16
N GLU A 72 -2.97 11.26 -12.39
CA GLU A 72 -4.28 11.24 -11.74
C GLU A 72 -4.14 11.12 -10.22
N THR A 73 -3.31 10.19 -9.74
CA THR A 73 -3.06 10.02 -8.30
C THR A 73 -2.45 11.30 -7.71
N ARG A 74 -1.51 11.93 -8.43
CA ARG A 74 -0.91 13.20 -7.96
C ARG A 74 -1.92 14.33 -7.92
N ALA A 75 -2.83 14.42 -8.89
CA ALA A 75 -3.89 15.41 -8.91
C ALA A 75 -4.85 15.25 -7.72
N GLN A 76 -5.23 14.02 -7.39
CA GLN A 76 -6.09 13.72 -6.23
C GLN A 76 -5.41 14.05 -4.89
N LEU A 77 -4.08 13.96 -4.82
CA LEU A 77 -3.32 14.25 -3.60
C LEU A 77 -2.94 15.73 -3.44
N LEU A 78 -3.30 16.60 -4.39
CA LEU A 78 -2.85 18.00 -4.40
C LEU A 78 -3.34 18.79 -3.16
N ASP A 79 -4.57 18.55 -2.73
CA ASP A 79 -5.16 19.22 -1.56
C ASP A 79 -4.56 18.73 -0.24
N SER A 80 -4.07 17.48 -0.21
CA SER A 80 -3.47 16.84 0.96
C SER A 80 -1.95 17.02 1.04
N ASP A 81 -1.32 17.67 0.05
CA ASP A 81 0.13 17.87 -0.01
C ASP A 81 0.67 18.63 1.22
N GLY A 82 -0.16 19.50 1.81
CA GLY A 82 0.17 20.24 3.02
C GLY A 82 0.47 19.35 4.23
N LEU A 83 -0.23 18.22 4.38
CA LEU A 83 -0.02 17.29 5.49
C LEU A 83 1.38 16.67 5.46
N LEU A 84 1.85 16.32 4.25
CA LEU A 84 3.19 15.76 4.08
C LEU A 84 4.27 16.82 4.32
N ARG A 85 4.06 18.05 3.84
CA ARG A 85 5.04 19.15 4.00
C ARG A 85 5.17 19.65 5.43
N GLN A 86 4.14 19.49 6.25
CA GLN A 86 4.15 19.88 7.66
C GLN A 86 4.67 18.76 8.59
N SER A 87 4.92 17.56 8.07
CA SER A 87 5.51 16.46 8.83
C SER A 87 6.94 16.78 9.25
N SER A 88 7.31 16.35 10.47
CA SER A 88 8.70 16.45 10.95
C SER A 88 9.67 15.58 10.14
N ASP A 89 9.20 14.44 9.62
CA ASP A 89 9.99 13.56 8.74
C ASP A 89 9.11 13.06 7.58
N PRO A 90 9.15 13.77 6.44
CA PRO A 90 8.36 13.38 5.27
C PRO A 90 8.79 12.04 4.66
N TYR A 91 10.09 11.69 4.75
CA TYR A 91 10.59 10.47 4.13
C TYR A 91 10.08 9.23 4.88
N ILE A 92 10.18 9.25 6.21
CA ILE A 92 9.69 8.16 7.03
C ILE A 92 8.18 8.02 6.88
N LEU A 93 7.43 9.13 6.87
CA LEU A 93 5.98 9.10 6.66
C LEU A 93 5.61 8.39 5.34
N VAL A 94 6.26 8.76 4.23
CA VAL A 94 6.01 8.12 2.92
C VAL A 94 6.37 6.63 2.95
N ARG A 95 7.50 6.28 3.55
CA ARG A 95 7.95 4.89 3.66
C ARG A 95 6.99 4.04 4.49
N GLU A 96 6.53 4.53 5.64
CA GLU A 96 5.58 3.80 6.49
C GLU A 96 4.21 3.70 5.80
N ALA A 97 3.75 4.75 5.13
CA ALA A 97 2.51 4.72 4.36
C ALA A 97 2.56 3.68 3.22
N TYR A 98 3.71 3.53 2.55
CA TYR A 98 3.95 2.47 1.57
C TYR A 98 3.74 1.08 2.20
N PHE A 99 4.42 0.78 3.31
CA PHE A 99 4.30 -0.53 3.95
C PHE A 99 2.89 -0.79 4.49
N GLN A 100 2.25 0.21 5.11
CA GLN A 100 0.87 0.09 5.60
C GLN A 100 -0.11 -0.29 4.47
N ARG A 101 0.01 0.36 3.30
CA ARG A 101 -0.83 0.06 2.13
C ARG A 101 -0.58 -1.36 1.63
N HIS A 102 0.67 -1.76 1.41
CA HIS A 102 0.98 -3.07 0.85
C HIS A 102 0.69 -4.22 1.81
N ASP A 103 0.89 -4.04 3.12
CA ASP A 103 0.48 -5.00 4.14
C ASP A 103 -1.03 -5.17 4.19
N PHE A 104 -1.79 -4.08 4.06
CA PHE A 104 -3.25 -4.13 4.04
C PHE A 104 -3.77 -4.94 2.83
N ILE A 105 -3.19 -4.72 1.65
CA ILE A 105 -3.57 -5.43 0.41
C ILE A 105 -3.20 -6.92 0.52
N ALA A 106 -2.01 -7.27 1.00
CA ALA A 106 -1.58 -8.67 1.18
C ALA A 106 -2.44 -9.45 2.19
N ASN A 107 -3.00 -8.76 3.19
CA ASN A 107 -3.90 -9.36 4.19
C ASN A 107 -5.38 -9.41 3.75
N GLY A 108 -5.69 -9.13 2.48
CA GLY A 108 -7.06 -9.21 1.95
C GLY A 108 -7.96 -8.07 2.44
N GLY A 109 -7.38 -6.88 2.66
CA GLY A 109 -8.14 -5.69 3.07
C GLY A 109 -8.58 -5.72 4.54
N LYS A 110 -7.91 -6.51 5.37
CA LYS A 110 -8.10 -6.53 6.83
C LYS A 110 -6.86 -5.97 7.50
N LEU A 111 -7.06 -4.99 8.38
CA LEU A 111 -6.00 -4.52 9.26
C LEU A 111 -5.76 -5.59 10.32
N LYS A 112 -4.51 -6.02 10.49
CA LYS A 112 -4.12 -6.72 11.72
C LYS A 112 -4.13 -5.69 12.84
N PRO A 113 -4.88 -5.90 13.93
CA PRO A 113 -4.78 -5.04 15.10
C PRO A 113 -3.31 -4.98 15.52
N GLN A 114 -2.77 -3.77 15.70
CA GLN A 114 -1.44 -3.66 16.31
C GLN A 114 -1.57 -4.15 17.74
N GLU A 115 -0.97 -5.29 18.05
CA GLU A 115 -0.79 -5.74 19.43
C GLU A 115 0.24 -4.82 20.07
N ASN A 116 -0.24 -3.81 20.79
CA ASN A 116 0.61 -2.97 21.61
C ASN A 116 0.99 -3.78 22.86
N PRO A 117 2.27 -4.16 23.05
CA PRO A 117 2.69 -4.92 24.23
C PRO A 117 2.42 -4.17 25.54
N ASN A 118 2.36 -2.83 25.49
CA ASN A 118 2.01 -2.00 26.65
C ASN A 118 0.49 -1.91 26.88
N ALA A 119 -0.36 -2.30 25.91
CA ALA A 119 -1.81 -2.30 26.14
C ALA A 119 -2.24 -3.34 27.19
N GLN A 120 -1.46 -4.41 27.37
CA GLN A 120 -1.67 -5.35 28.47
C GLN A 120 -1.34 -4.71 29.83
N ALA A 121 -0.34 -3.82 29.88
CA ALA A 121 0.07 -3.15 31.11
C ALA A 121 -0.91 -2.06 31.59
N ILE A 122 -1.65 -1.44 30.67
CA ILE A 122 -2.61 -0.36 30.97
C ILE A 122 -4.05 -0.91 31.09
N GLN A 123 -4.27 -2.19 30.78
CA GLN A 123 -5.59 -2.82 30.82
C GLN A 123 -6.20 -2.87 32.22
N ASP A 124 -5.38 -2.98 33.25
CA ASP A 124 -5.85 -3.04 34.63
C ASP A 124 -6.25 -1.63 35.12
N ASP A 125 -5.49 -0.59 34.78
CA ASP A 125 -5.83 0.81 35.05
C ASP A 125 -7.15 1.23 34.38
N LEU A 126 -7.40 0.76 33.15
CA LEU A 126 -8.64 1.05 32.42
C LEU A 126 -9.88 0.41 33.04
N LYS A 127 -9.75 -0.79 33.62
CA LYS A 127 -10.87 -1.48 34.29
C LYS A 127 -11.25 -0.80 35.60
N GLU A 128 -10.29 -0.17 36.28
CA GLU A 128 -10.53 0.57 37.51
C GLU A 128 -11.34 1.85 37.24
N ILE A 129 -11.04 2.55 36.14
CA ILE A 129 -11.78 3.76 35.70
C ILE A 129 -13.23 3.45 35.31
N ASP A 130 -13.49 2.33 34.64
CA ASP A 130 -14.85 1.91 34.25
C ASP A 130 -15.71 1.39 35.42
N SER A 131 -15.12 1.25 36.63
CA SER A 131 -15.79 0.73 37.83
C SER A 131 -16.30 1.82 38.79
N GLU A 132 -16.01 3.10 38.52
CA GLU A 132 -16.63 4.28 39.16
C GLU A 132 -17.87 4.79 38.39
#